data_AF-A0A1V1NYI5-F1
#
_entry.id   AF-A0A1V1NYI5-F1
#
_cell.length_a   1.000
_cell.length_b   1.000
_cell.length_c   1.000
_cell.angle_alpha   90.00
_cell.angle_beta   90.00
_cell.angle_gamma   90.00
#
_symmetry.space_group_name_H-M   'P 1'
#
loop_
_entity.id
_entity.type
_entity.pdbx_description
1 polymer ?
#
loop_
_entity_poly.entity_id
_entity_poly.type
_entity_poly.pdbx_seq_one_letter_code
_entity_poly.pdbx_strand_id
1 'polypeptide(L)'
;MKKFFNASGPCNAKKHYMVDIDSRIQRIHTLIDNERYFILHAPRQTGKTTCMKYIVDQLNQEQKYIAIYLNIESAQAVRNDVERANRIVLGILKRNVKCQLDKNDHPSESCFQPFSMDEGVSHFFNEWCAELTKPLVVFIDEIDSLMGDSLLSVLRQLRSGYDQRPEFFPHALCLIGLRDIRDYRIYSDQEKRYVIGGSCFNIKESALVLENFTREQVSDLFHQHTTATGQQFDIKALDHIYALTQGQPWLVNAFGRELCFDAHAIDWGQTITVSDVDHIKEILILRRDVHLDQLADKLTEPRVANIISRMITGEIEQLDAISTDDQTYVINLGLVRRGELGLEIANPIYREIIIRELTSVTEQFIAQKPAWYIKADGRLDIEKLLSAYINFYKEHSELVTKRKTYTEAAHHMLFMAWIQRIANSGGTITREYAAGLKRLDMLVEFADERFAFELKLNSKRALDDGKKQLNNYLKRLSLNSGYLIIFNRKAPDNWDDVGKREHITYDNKHIVIIYI
;
A
#
# COMPACT_ATOMS: atom_id res chain seq x y z
N MET A 1 24.50 16.56 -14.55
CA MET A 1 23.08 16.13 -14.67
C MET A 1 22.32 16.80 -13.54
N LYS A 2 21.19 17.47 -13.83
CA LYS A 2 20.34 18.00 -12.76
C LYS A 2 19.67 16.84 -12.00
N LYS A 3 19.38 17.04 -10.72
CA LYS A 3 18.66 16.04 -9.91
C LYS A 3 17.23 15.85 -10.45
N PHE A 4 16.61 14.71 -10.17
CA PHE A 4 15.24 14.38 -10.58
C PHE A 4 14.49 13.55 -9.52
N PHE A 5 13.17 13.44 -9.63
CA PHE A 5 12.37 12.58 -8.74
C PHE A 5 12.53 11.11 -9.11
N ASN A 6 12.68 10.24 -8.12
CA ASN A 6 12.91 8.81 -8.38
C ASN A 6 11.79 7.94 -7.81
N ALA A 7 11.05 7.28 -8.70
CA ALA A 7 9.99 6.32 -8.36
C ALA A 7 10.39 4.87 -8.67
N SER A 8 11.67 4.60 -8.97
CA SER A 8 12.17 3.25 -9.31
C SER A 8 13.48 2.94 -8.60
N GLY A 9 13.53 1.82 -7.86
CA GLY A 9 14.74 1.42 -7.14
C GLY A 9 15.17 2.39 -6.03
N PRO A 10 16.36 2.20 -5.45
CA PRO A 10 16.86 3.04 -4.36
C PRO A 10 17.26 4.44 -4.85
N CYS A 11 17.04 5.45 -4.01
CA CYS A 11 17.45 6.81 -4.34
C CYS A 11 18.95 7.04 -4.09
N ASN A 12 19.55 7.92 -4.89
CA ASN A 12 20.93 8.35 -4.75
C ASN A 12 20.97 9.86 -4.54
N ALA A 13 21.50 10.32 -3.41
CA ALA A 13 21.51 11.74 -3.03
C ALA A 13 22.22 12.65 -4.04
N LYS A 14 23.14 12.13 -4.85
CA LYS A 14 23.81 12.89 -5.93
C LYS A 14 22.94 13.06 -7.18
N LYS A 15 21.98 12.15 -7.40
CA LYS A 15 21.17 12.10 -8.62
C LYS A 15 19.71 12.47 -8.39
N HIS A 16 19.17 12.25 -7.19
CA HIS A 16 17.74 12.36 -6.93
C HIS A 16 17.43 13.40 -5.85
N TYR A 17 16.23 13.95 -5.90
CA TYR A 17 15.65 14.69 -4.78
C TYR A 17 15.32 13.72 -3.64
N MET A 18 15.58 14.14 -2.40
CA MET A 18 15.43 13.29 -1.22
C MET A 18 14.94 14.10 -0.03
N VAL A 19 13.98 13.57 0.73
CA VAL A 19 13.65 14.12 2.03
C VAL A 19 14.83 13.95 2.98
N ASP A 20 14.89 14.75 4.03
CA ASP A 20 15.85 14.55 5.11
C ASP A 20 15.68 13.14 5.71
N ILE A 21 16.74 12.33 5.61
CA ILE A 21 16.74 10.97 6.13
C ILE A 21 17.09 10.99 7.60
N ASP A 22 17.96 11.91 8.05
CA ASP A 22 18.50 11.93 9.42
C ASP A 22 17.36 12.07 10.44
N SER A 23 16.40 12.96 10.16
CA SER A 23 15.20 13.13 10.98
C SER A 23 14.33 11.86 11.07
N ARG A 24 14.39 10.98 10.05
CA ARG A 24 13.60 9.73 9.98
C ARG A 24 14.30 8.54 10.63
N ILE A 25 15.62 8.60 10.81
CA ILE A 25 16.44 7.48 11.28
C ILE A 25 17.08 7.71 12.65
N GLN A 26 16.84 8.87 13.30
CA GLN A 26 17.44 9.19 14.59
C GLN A 26 17.26 8.08 15.64
N ARG A 27 16.08 7.46 15.69
CA ARG A 27 15.80 6.34 16.59
C ARG A 27 16.60 5.08 16.26
N ILE A 28 16.97 4.87 14.99
CA ILE A 28 17.82 3.76 14.57
C ILE A 28 19.24 3.94 15.13
N HIS A 29 19.81 5.15 15.06
CA HIS A 29 21.11 5.43 15.68
C HIS A 29 21.10 5.13 17.18
N THR A 30 20.06 5.58 17.90
CA THR A 30 19.92 5.26 19.34
C THR A 30 19.85 3.77 19.62
N LEU A 31 19.21 2.97 18.77
CA LEU A 31 19.18 1.51 18.93
C LEU A 31 20.54 0.87 18.66
N ILE A 32 21.27 1.37 17.66
CA ILE A 32 22.61 0.88 17.34
C ILE A 32 23.57 1.18 18.49
N ASP A 33 23.58 2.41 18.99
CA ASP A 33 24.44 2.84 20.11
C ASP A 33 24.16 2.07 21.40
N ASN A 34 22.95 1.57 21.59
CA ASN A 34 22.53 0.76 22.75
C ASN A 34 22.67 -0.76 22.52
N GLU A 35 23.42 -1.19 21.50
CA GLU A 35 23.66 -2.62 21.20
C GLU A 35 22.36 -3.39 21.01
N ARG A 36 21.42 -2.87 20.23
CA ARG A 36 20.09 -3.48 20.09
C ARG A 36 19.95 -4.28 18.81
N TYR A 37 19.26 -5.40 18.94
CA TYR A 37 18.69 -6.12 17.81
C TYR A 37 17.24 -5.66 17.65
N PHE A 38 16.87 -5.23 16.46
CA PHE A 38 15.57 -4.63 16.19
C PHE A 38 15.03 -5.03 14.82
N ILE A 39 13.74 -4.78 14.63
CA ILE A 39 13.06 -5.08 13.37
C ILE A 39 12.54 -3.79 12.79
N LEU A 40 12.85 -3.56 11.52
CA LEU A 40 12.26 -2.49 10.73
C LEU A 40 11.22 -3.10 9.80
N HIS A 41 9.94 -2.87 10.05
CA HIS A 41 8.91 -3.23 9.10
C HIS A 41 8.38 -1.98 8.43
N ALA A 42 8.21 -2.04 7.12
CA ALA A 42 7.51 -0.97 6.43
C ALA A 42 6.75 -1.54 5.23
N PRO A 43 5.66 -0.89 4.81
CA PRO A 43 4.98 -1.21 3.57
C PRO A 43 5.91 -1.22 2.36
N ARG A 44 5.47 -1.82 1.26
CA ARG A 44 6.22 -1.77 0.00
C ARG A 44 6.40 -0.31 -0.43
N GLN A 45 7.56 -0.04 -1.02
CA GLN A 45 7.91 1.27 -1.61
C GLN A 45 7.89 2.49 -0.67
N THR A 46 8.14 2.31 0.62
CA THR A 46 8.34 3.42 1.58
C THR A 46 9.78 3.97 1.60
N GLY A 47 10.62 3.53 0.67
CA GLY A 47 12.04 3.91 0.60
C GLY A 47 12.95 3.13 1.55
N LYS A 48 12.53 1.96 2.07
CA LYS A 48 13.31 1.09 2.97
C LYS A 48 14.79 0.94 2.55
N THR A 49 15.02 0.37 1.37
CA THR A 49 16.37 0.10 0.86
C THR A 49 17.20 1.38 0.71
N THR A 50 16.57 2.50 0.31
CA THR A 50 17.22 3.82 0.26
C THR A 50 17.70 4.25 1.64
N CYS A 51 16.82 4.20 2.65
CA CYS A 51 17.18 4.56 4.01
C CYS A 51 18.29 3.67 4.56
N MET A 52 18.21 2.35 4.34
CA MET A 52 19.21 1.42 4.89
C MET A 52 20.59 1.61 4.28
N LYS A 53 20.68 1.81 2.95
CA LYS A 53 21.95 2.12 2.30
C LYS A 53 22.55 3.42 2.82
N TYR A 54 21.73 4.44 3.00
CA TYR A 54 22.18 5.71 3.57
C TYR A 54 22.72 5.54 5.00
N ILE A 55 22.03 4.80 5.87
CA ILE A 55 22.48 4.52 7.23
C ILE A 55 23.83 3.79 7.22
N VAL A 56 23.96 2.75 6.38
CA VAL A 56 25.24 2.01 6.25
C VAL A 56 26.37 2.92 5.80
N ASP A 57 26.13 3.76 4.79
CA ASP A 57 27.13 4.72 4.30
C ASP A 57 27.53 5.73 5.39
N GLN A 58 26.58 6.22 6.20
CA GLN A 58 26.85 7.13 7.32
C GLN A 58 27.67 6.46 8.42
N LEU A 59 27.27 5.27 8.89
CA LEU A 59 27.98 4.54 9.95
C LEU A 59 29.42 4.22 9.57
N ASN A 60 29.65 3.85 8.31
CA ASN A 60 30.99 3.61 7.78
C ASN A 60 31.81 4.91 7.68
N GLN A 61 31.19 6.05 7.38
CA GLN A 61 31.88 7.35 7.35
C GLN A 61 32.24 7.88 8.74
N GLU A 62 31.41 7.61 9.75
CA GLU A 62 31.70 7.95 11.16
C GLU A 62 32.91 7.22 11.71
N GLN A 63 33.34 6.12 11.06
CA GLN A 63 34.47 5.28 11.45
C GLN A 63 34.38 4.68 12.86
N LYS A 64 33.22 4.79 13.51
CA LYS A 64 32.88 4.17 14.80
C LYS A 64 32.48 2.71 14.64
N TYR A 65 31.84 2.37 13.53
CA TYR A 65 31.30 1.04 13.23
C TYR A 65 31.79 0.53 11.89
N ILE A 66 31.64 -0.78 11.68
CA ILE A 66 31.64 -1.40 10.35
C ILE A 66 30.20 -1.81 10.09
N ALA A 67 29.58 -1.28 9.04
CA ALA A 67 28.17 -1.52 8.73
C ALA A 67 28.02 -2.20 7.37
N ILE A 68 27.13 -3.20 7.29
CA ILE A 68 26.83 -3.92 6.05
C ILE A 68 25.33 -4.07 5.82
N TYR A 69 24.92 -3.88 4.57
CA TYR A 69 23.56 -4.16 4.10
C TYR A 69 23.52 -5.45 3.28
N LEU A 70 22.58 -6.33 3.60
CA LEU A 70 22.38 -7.62 2.95
C LEU A 70 20.94 -7.73 2.49
N ASN A 71 20.71 -7.95 1.20
CA ASN A 71 19.41 -8.35 0.69
C ASN A 71 19.43 -9.86 0.44
N ILE A 72 18.54 -10.60 1.13
CA ILE A 72 18.50 -12.07 1.09
C ILE A 72 17.35 -12.64 0.24
N GLU A 73 16.68 -11.82 -0.56
CA GLU A 73 15.54 -12.22 -1.39
C GLU A 73 15.81 -13.46 -2.26
N SER A 74 17.04 -13.58 -2.79
CA SER A 74 17.44 -14.73 -3.61
C SER A 74 17.39 -16.09 -2.88
N ALA A 75 17.32 -16.11 -1.55
CA ALA A 75 17.19 -17.32 -0.75
C ALA A 75 15.75 -17.88 -0.74
N GLN A 76 14.75 -17.14 -1.26
CA GLN A 76 13.35 -17.56 -1.32
C GLN A 76 13.13 -18.92 -2.02
N ALA A 77 13.95 -19.24 -3.01
CA ALA A 77 13.82 -20.46 -3.83
C ALA A 77 14.03 -21.75 -3.02
N VAL A 78 14.62 -21.67 -1.83
CA VAL A 78 15.16 -22.82 -1.10
C VAL A 78 14.19 -23.36 -0.03
N ARG A 79 13.10 -22.63 0.28
CA ARG A 79 12.04 -23.04 1.22
C ARG A 79 12.58 -23.68 2.51
N ASN A 80 12.42 -25.00 2.72
CA ASN A 80 12.76 -25.69 3.96
C ASN A 80 14.18 -26.32 3.98
N ASP A 81 15.00 -26.09 2.95
CA ASP A 81 16.38 -26.61 2.89
C ASP A 81 17.36 -25.66 3.59
N VAL A 82 17.57 -25.92 4.88
CA VAL A 82 18.35 -25.09 5.81
C VAL A 82 19.81 -24.91 5.34
N GLU A 83 20.49 -26.00 4.98
CA GLU A 83 21.89 -25.92 4.54
C GLU A 83 22.04 -25.05 3.31
N ARG A 84 21.18 -25.25 2.30
CA ARG A 84 21.25 -24.48 1.06
C ARG A 84 20.86 -23.01 1.30
N ALA A 85 19.95 -22.72 2.22
CA ALA A 85 19.63 -21.35 2.60
C ALA A 85 20.85 -20.66 3.23
N ASN A 86 21.51 -21.31 4.20
CA ASN A 86 22.74 -20.81 4.80
C ASN A 86 23.85 -20.59 3.75
N ARG A 87 24.05 -21.52 2.79
CA ARG A 87 25.02 -21.34 1.69
C ARG A 87 24.74 -20.09 0.85
N ILE A 88 23.47 -19.83 0.53
CA ILE A 88 23.09 -18.63 -0.23
C ILE A 88 23.37 -17.37 0.59
N VAL A 89 23.01 -17.35 1.88
CA VAL A 89 23.28 -16.20 2.77
C VAL A 89 24.77 -15.91 2.87
N LEU A 90 25.61 -16.94 3.05
CA LEU A 90 27.07 -16.78 3.04
C LEU A 90 27.61 -16.28 1.69
N GLY A 91 27.05 -16.75 0.58
CA GLY A 91 27.39 -16.24 -0.76
C GLY A 91 27.00 -14.78 -0.97
N ILE A 92 25.90 -14.33 -0.36
CA ILE A 92 25.47 -12.92 -0.37
C ILE A 92 26.41 -12.08 0.49
N LEU A 93 26.77 -12.55 1.68
CA LEU A 93 27.76 -11.91 2.56
C LEU A 93 29.09 -11.74 1.83
N LYS A 94 29.66 -12.81 1.26
CA LYS A 94 30.93 -12.78 0.53
C LYS A 94 30.94 -11.76 -0.61
N ARG A 95 29.83 -11.60 -1.31
CA ARG A 95 29.70 -10.61 -2.40
C ARG A 95 29.53 -9.19 -1.86
N ASN A 96 28.67 -8.97 -0.87
CA ASN A 96 28.39 -7.63 -0.37
C ASN A 96 29.57 -7.02 0.40
N VAL A 97 30.32 -7.82 1.16
CA VAL A 97 31.54 -7.34 1.81
C VAL A 97 32.52 -6.77 0.77
N LYS A 98 32.74 -7.48 -0.33
CA LYS A 98 33.61 -7.01 -1.42
C LYS A 98 33.15 -5.72 -2.08
N CYS A 99 31.84 -5.48 -2.11
CA CYS A 99 31.25 -4.31 -2.77
C CYS A 99 31.10 -3.11 -1.85
N GLN A 100 30.97 -3.32 -0.54
CA GLN A 100 30.59 -2.27 0.42
C GLN A 100 31.71 -1.89 1.38
N LEU A 101 32.67 -2.78 1.65
CA LEU A 101 33.68 -2.60 2.69
C LEU A 101 35.10 -2.57 2.14
N ASP A 102 35.98 -1.88 2.88
CA ASP A 102 37.41 -1.84 2.62
C ASP A 102 38.06 -3.22 2.84
N LYS A 103 39.15 -3.49 2.12
CA LYS A 103 39.84 -4.78 2.17
C LYS A 103 40.30 -5.20 3.57
N ASN A 104 40.56 -4.23 4.44
CA ASN A 104 41.00 -4.50 5.81
C ASN A 104 39.88 -5.08 6.68
N ASP A 105 38.62 -4.85 6.31
CA ASP A 105 37.44 -5.35 7.03
C ASP A 105 36.88 -6.62 6.37
N HIS A 106 37.58 -7.20 5.39
CA HIS A 106 37.13 -8.42 4.72
C HIS A 106 37.35 -9.64 5.63
N PRO A 107 36.35 -10.52 5.77
CA PRO A 107 36.50 -11.76 6.52
C PRO A 107 37.53 -12.66 5.86
N SER A 108 38.29 -13.37 6.66
CA SER A 108 39.18 -14.42 6.19
C SER A 108 38.41 -15.60 5.60
N GLU A 109 39.11 -16.55 4.97
CA GLU A 109 38.45 -17.70 4.35
C GLU A 109 37.89 -18.68 5.41
N SER A 110 38.38 -18.68 6.66
CA SER A 110 37.86 -19.54 7.75
C SER A 110 36.43 -19.16 8.16
N CYS A 111 36.06 -17.88 8.03
CA CYS A 111 34.70 -17.40 8.25
C CYS A 111 33.68 -18.14 7.36
N PHE A 112 34.10 -18.60 6.17
CA PHE A 112 33.24 -19.30 5.20
C PHE A 112 33.31 -20.83 5.29
N GLN A 113 34.00 -21.38 6.29
CA GLN A 113 34.22 -22.82 6.45
C GLN A 113 33.65 -23.32 7.79
N PRO A 114 32.32 -23.26 7.98
CA PRO A 114 31.71 -23.79 9.19
C PRO A 114 31.85 -25.33 9.25
N PHE A 115 31.88 -25.88 10.46
CA PHE A 115 31.88 -27.34 10.65
C PHE A 115 30.60 -27.99 10.08
N SER A 116 29.45 -27.34 10.27
CA SER A 116 28.18 -27.70 9.64
C SER A 116 27.54 -26.50 8.97
N MET A 117 26.94 -26.71 7.80
CA MET A 117 26.16 -25.67 7.13
C MET A 117 24.87 -25.33 7.87
N ASP A 118 24.40 -26.14 8.83
CA ASP A 118 23.24 -25.81 9.66
C ASP A 118 23.45 -24.58 10.54
N GLU A 119 24.70 -24.32 10.93
CA GLU A 119 25.13 -23.20 11.79
C GLU A 119 25.94 -22.14 11.03
N GLY A 120 25.91 -22.20 9.70
CA GLY A 120 26.82 -21.42 8.85
C GLY A 120 26.73 -19.90 9.07
N VAL A 121 25.55 -19.35 9.34
CA VAL A 121 25.39 -17.90 9.58
C VAL A 121 25.95 -17.52 10.95
N SER A 122 25.69 -18.32 12.00
CA SER A 122 26.23 -18.07 13.33
C SER A 122 27.76 -18.15 13.33
N HIS A 123 28.32 -19.20 12.72
CA HIS A 123 29.77 -19.39 12.56
C HIS A 123 30.42 -18.20 11.87
N PHE A 124 29.87 -17.81 10.71
CA PHE A 124 30.42 -16.70 9.92
C PHE A 124 30.48 -15.40 10.72
N PHE A 125 29.39 -15.03 11.41
CA PHE A 125 29.37 -13.81 12.19
C PHE A 125 30.30 -13.87 13.40
N ASN A 126 30.44 -15.04 14.03
CA ASN A 126 31.32 -15.22 15.16
C ASN A 126 32.80 -15.00 14.78
N GLU A 127 33.27 -15.74 13.78
CA GLU A 127 34.64 -15.62 13.29
C GLU A 127 34.94 -14.22 12.75
N TRP A 128 34.02 -13.64 11.97
CA TRP A 128 34.25 -12.33 11.38
C TRP A 128 34.32 -11.24 12.44
N CYS A 129 33.42 -11.23 13.44
CA CYS A 129 33.48 -10.22 14.51
C CYS A 129 34.80 -10.32 15.31
N ALA A 130 35.32 -11.53 15.52
CA ALA A 130 36.60 -11.74 16.19
C ALA A 130 37.80 -11.17 15.42
N GLU A 131 37.70 -11.08 14.08
CA GLU A 131 38.73 -10.52 13.20
C GLU A 131 38.64 -8.98 13.08
N LEU A 132 37.49 -8.39 13.41
CA LEU A 132 37.24 -6.97 13.22
C LEU A 132 37.82 -6.12 14.35
N THR A 133 38.34 -4.94 13.99
CA THR A 133 38.85 -3.96 14.95
C THR A 133 37.76 -3.02 15.49
N LYS A 134 36.57 -3.05 14.89
CA LYS A 134 35.44 -2.18 15.22
C LYS A 134 34.15 -3.02 15.30
N PRO A 135 33.15 -2.58 16.09
CA PRO A 135 31.91 -3.32 16.22
C PRO A 135 31.14 -3.38 14.90
N LEU A 136 30.62 -4.57 14.57
CA LEU A 136 29.87 -4.83 13.34
C LEU A 136 28.36 -4.51 13.50
N VAL A 137 27.79 -3.79 12.55
CA VAL A 137 26.35 -3.50 12.45
C VAL A 137 25.78 -4.13 11.17
N VAL A 138 24.75 -4.96 11.30
CA VAL A 138 24.22 -5.74 10.17
C VAL A 138 22.77 -5.37 9.88
N PHE A 139 22.48 -5.04 8.62
CA PHE A 139 21.13 -4.86 8.11
C PHE A 139 20.77 -6.01 7.16
N ILE A 140 19.75 -6.80 7.50
CA ILE A 140 19.27 -7.94 6.70
C ILE A 140 17.88 -7.62 6.16
N ASP A 141 17.79 -7.39 4.86
CA ASP A 141 16.58 -7.02 4.12
C ASP A 141 15.93 -8.21 3.42
N GLU A 142 14.61 -8.14 3.28
CA GLU A 142 13.76 -9.21 2.79
C GLU A 142 13.94 -10.52 3.60
N ILE A 143 14.05 -10.43 4.93
CA ILE A 143 14.15 -11.62 5.81
C ILE A 143 12.95 -12.56 5.64
N ASP A 144 11.79 -11.98 5.31
CA ASP A 144 10.54 -12.67 5.04
C ASP A 144 10.48 -13.38 3.68
N SER A 145 11.54 -13.28 2.88
CA SER A 145 11.74 -14.14 1.72
C SER A 145 12.06 -15.59 2.12
N LEU A 146 12.70 -15.80 3.28
CA LEU A 146 12.88 -17.14 3.84
C LEU A 146 11.56 -17.65 4.41
N MET A 147 11.32 -18.95 4.31
CA MET A 147 10.09 -19.58 4.82
C MET A 147 10.39 -20.89 5.54
N GLY A 148 9.46 -21.27 6.43
CA GLY A 148 9.51 -22.53 7.17
C GLY A 148 10.81 -22.73 7.93
N ASP A 149 11.41 -23.90 7.78
CA ASP A 149 12.59 -24.31 8.57
C ASP A 149 13.83 -23.45 8.30
N SER A 150 14.00 -22.90 7.09
CA SER A 150 15.13 -22.01 6.79
C SER A 150 15.06 -20.68 7.53
N LEU A 151 13.88 -20.06 7.60
CA LEU A 151 13.69 -18.84 8.38
C LEU A 151 13.91 -19.12 9.88
N LEU A 152 13.37 -20.23 10.38
CA LEU A 152 13.55 -20.63 11.77
C LEU A 152 15.02 -20.85 12.13
N SER A 153 15.77 -21.52 11.26
CA SER A 153 17.20 -21.77 11.46
C SER A 153 17.98 -20.46 11.55
N VAL A 154 17.83 -19.55 10.59
CA VAL A 154 18.55 -18.27 10.60
C VAL A 154 18.22 -17.44 11.85
N LEU A 155 16.93 -17.35 12.23
CA LEU A 155 16.54 -16.61 13.44
C LEU A 155 17.13 -17.21 14.72
N ARG A 156 17.17 -18.55 14.83
CA ARG A 156 17.74 -19.25 15.98
C ARG A 156 19.26 -19.04 16.06
N GLN A 157 19.96 -19.10 14.93
CA GLN A 157 21.39 -18.81 14.82
C GLN A 157 21.72 -17.37 15.25
N LEU A 158 20.94 -16.38 14.79
CA LEU A 158 21.11 -14.98 15.23
C LEU A 158 20.83 -14.81 16.73
N ARG A 159 19.90 -15.59 17.28
CA ARG A 159 19.58 -15.55 18.71
C ARG A 159 20.67 -16.18 19.57
N SER A 160 21.27 -17.29 19.13
CA SER A 160 22.28 -18.01 19.91
C SER A 160 23.58 -17.25 20.08
N GLY A 161 23.95 -16.35 19.16
CA GLY A 161 25.14 -15.51 19.30
C GLY A 161 24.92 -14.21 20.08
N TYR A 162 23.71 -13.90 20.53
CA TYR A 162 23.38 -12.59 21.09
C TYR A 162 24.12 -12.25 22.40
N ASP A 163 24.45 -13.25 23.20
CA ASP A 163 25.20 -13.11 24.46
C ASP A 163 26.72 -12.92 24.25
N GLN A 164 27.20 -13.07 23.02
CA GLN A 164 28.61 -12.96 22.64
C GLN A 164 28.98 -11.59 22.05
N ARG A 165 28.05 -10.64 22.09
CA ARG A 165 28.22 -9.29 21.55
C ARG A 165 28.95 -8.38 22.55
N PRO A 166 29.69 -7.36 22.07
CA PRO A 166 29.98 -7.08 20.66
C PRO A 166 31.22 -7.79 20.09
N GLU A 167 32.01 -8.49 20.91
CA GLU A 167 33.33 -9.01 20.51
C GLU A 167 33.28 -10.17 19.52
N PHE A 168 32.31 -11.08 19.69
CA PHE A 168 32.22 -12.32 18.90
C PHE A 168 30.86 -12.45 18.20
N PHE A 169 30.09 -11.37 18.11
CA PHE A 169 28.84 -11.34 17.35
C PHE A 169 28.41 -9.89 17.07
N PRO A 170 27.60 -9.59 16.04
CA PRO A 170 27.31 -8.22 15.63
C PRO A 170 26.81 -7.35 16.77
N HIS A 171 27.39 -6.16 16.92
CA HIS A 171 27.02 -5.17 17.93
C HIS A 171 25.54 -4.82 17.89
N ALA A 172 25.03 -4.55 16.69
CA ALA A 172 23.63 -4.28 16.43
C ALA A 172 23.18 -4.97 15.14
N LEU A 173 21.90 -5.35 15.09
CA LEU A 173 21.34 -6.06 13.95
C LEU A 173 19.90 -5.59 13.67
N CYS A 174 19.64 -5.24 12.42
CA CYS A 174 18.34 -4.82 11.93
C CYS A 174 17.79 -5.85 10.94
N LEU A 175 16.71 -6.54 11.31
CA LEU A 175 15.95 -7.38 10.38
C LEU A 175 14.88 -6.52 9.70
N ILE A 176 14.81 -6.55 8.38
CA ILE A 176 13.88 -5.75 7.59
C ILE A 176 12.99 -6.69 6.78
N GLY A 177 11.68 -6.45 6.83
CA GLY A 177 10.69 -7.23 6.10
C GLY A 177 9.33 -6.53 6.02
N LEU A 178 8.34 -7.21 5.44
CA LEU A 178 7.00 -6.64 5.29
C LEU A 178 6.18 -6.62 6.60
N ARG A 179 6.53 -7.45 7.59
CA ARG A 179 5.81 -7.54 8.85
C ARG A 179 6.76 -7.72 10.03
N ASP A 180 6.24 -7.54 11.23
CA ASP A 180 6.95 -7.95 12.43
C ASP A 180 7.06 -9.48 12.47
N ILE A 181 8.29 -9.99 12.62
CA ILE A 181 8.58 -11.43 12.70
C ILE A 181 7.79 -12.10 13.84
N ARG A 182 7.38 -11.33 14.86
CA ARG A 182 6.50 -11.82 15.95
C ARG A 182 5.18 -12.39 15.46
N ASP A 183 4.62 -11.82 14.40
CA ASP A 183 3.32 -12.19 13.85
C ASP A 183 3.41 -13.38 12.90
N TYR A 184 4.63 -13.87 12.62
CA TYR A 184 4.82 -15.01 11.72
C TYR A 184 4.42 -16.29 12.44
N ARG A 185 3.40 -16.96 11.90
CA ARG A 185 3.13 -18.38 12.16
C ARG A 185 3.92 -19.19 11.15
N ILE A 186 5.11 -19.62 11.55
CA ILE A 186 6.03 -20.35 10.68
C ILE A 186 5.73 -21.84 10.83
N TYR A 187 5.28 -22.50 9.77
CA TYR A 187 5.13 -23.95 9.80
C TYR A 187 6.50 -24.60 9.68
N SER A 188 6.87 -25.42 10.67
CA SER A 188 8.08 -26.23 10.63
C SER A 188 7.75 -27.63 10.13
N ASP A 189 8.41 -28.07 9.06
CA ASP A 189 8.23 -29.44 8.55
C ASP A 189 8.92 -30.45 9.47
N GLN A 190 10.00 -30.03 10.14
CA GLN A 190 10.70 -30.82 11.15
C GLN A 190 9.86 -31.01 12.41
N GLU A 191 9.28 -29.93 12.96
CA GLU A 191 8.50 -30.00 14.20
C GLU A 191 7.02 -30.37 13.97
N LYS A 192 6.57 -30.49 12.71
CA LYS A 192 5.18 -30.78 12.31
C LYS A 192 4.14 -29.88 12.99
N ARG A 193 4.49 -28.62 13.23
CA ARG A 193 3.64 -27.64 13.91
C ARG A 193 3.98 -26.21 13.50
N TYR A 194 3.07 -25.29 13.81
CA TYR A 194 3.34 -23.86 13.71
C TYR A 194 4.15 -23.38 14.92
N VAL A 195 5.22 -22.65 14.62
CA VAL A 195 6.07 -21.96 15.59
C VAL A 195 5.83 -20.46 15.45
N ILE A 196 5.65 -19.77 16.57
CA ILE A 196 5.46 -18.32 16.59
C ILE A 196 6.83 -17.66 16.50
N GLY A 197 7.05 -16.82 15.48
CA GLY A 197 8.35 -16.21 15.19
C GLY A 197 8.90 -15.38 16.35
N GLY A 198 8.04 -14.78 17.18
CA GLY A 198 8.46 -14.05 18.39
C GLY A 198 9.21 -14.90 19.42
N SER A 199 8.92 -16.21 19.49
CA SER A 199 9.67 -17.13 20.35
C SER A 199 11.09 -17.40 19.83
N CYS A 200 11.29 -17.30 18.51
CA CYS A 200 12.55 -17.56 17.83
C CYS A 200 13.51 -16.37 17.87
N PHE A 201 13.01 -15.16 18.17
CA PHE A 201 13.80 -13.93 18.19
C PHE A 201 13.36 -12.97 19.32
N ASN A 202 13.32 -13.47 20.56
CA ASN A 202 12.87 -12.74 21.76
C ASN A 202 13.95 -11.81 22.39
N ILE A 203 15.05 -11.56 21.68
CA ILE A 203 16.17 -10.71 22.08
C ILE A 203 16.03 -9.26 21.57
N LYS A 204 14.82 -8.92 21.10
CA LYS A 204 14.48 -7.68 20.41
C LYS A 204 13.94 -6.64 21.39
N GLU A 205 14.33 -5.38 21.21
CA GLU A 205 13.79 -4.27 22.00
C GLU A 205 12.61 -3.54 21.34
N SER A 206 12.65 -3.27 20.02
CA SER A 206 11.58 -2.50 19.37
C SER A 206 11.33 -2.86 17.90
N ALA A 207 10.09 -2.65 17.44
CA ALA A 207 9.71 -2.66 16.04
C ALA A 207 9.61 -1.20 15.56
N LEU A 208 10.33 -0.85 14.51
CA LEU A 208 10.28 0.47 13.89
C LEU A 208 9.45 0.42 12.60
N VAL A 209 8.70 1.50 12.35
CA VAL A 209 7.94 1.71 11.12
C VAL A 209 8.54 2.89 10.37
N LEU A 210 8.89 2.71 9.10
CA LEU A 210 9.14 3.86 8.24
C LEU A 210 7.81 4.48 7.85
N GLU A 211 7.52 5.63 8.44
CA GLU A 211 6.30 6.39 8.17
C GLU A 211 6.33 7.04 6.78
N ASN A 212 5.14 7.37 6.28
CA ASN A 212 4.99 8.20 5.09
C ASN A 212 5.56 9.61 5.33
N PHE A 213 5.82 10.34 4.27
CA PHE A 213 6.27 11.73 4.38
C PHE A 213 5.20 12.61 5.02
N THR A 214 5.61 13.54 5.86
CA THR A 214 4.71 14.61 6.32
C THR A 214 4.42 15.58 5.18
N ARG A 215 3.42 16.45 5.36
CA ARG A 215 3.11 17.51 4.42
C ARG A 215 4.33 18.41 4.16
N GLU A 216 5.06 18.74 5.23
CA GLU A 216 6.27 19.57 5.18
C GLU A 216 7.37 18.87 4.38
N GLN A 217 7.60 17.58 4.64
CA GLN A 217 8.60 16.80 3.89
C GLN A 217 8.25 16.69 2.40
N VAL A 218 6.97 16.57 2.05
CA VAL A 218 6.53 16.64 0.64
C VAL A 218 6.86 18.02 0.06
N SER A 219 6.48 19.10 0.75
CA SER A 219 6.78 20.47 0.31
C SER A 219 8.28 20.69 0.09
N ASP A 220 9.12 20.27 1.03
CA ASP A 220 10.58 20.41 0.97
C ASP A 220 11.19 19.62 -0.20
N LEU A 221 10.66 18.42 -0.47
CA LEU A 221 11.09 17.61 -1.59
C LEU A 221 10.84 18.31 -2.93
N PHE A 222 9.65 18.90 -3.11
CA PHE A 222 9.31 19.65 -4.32
C PHE A 222 10.05 21.00 -4.40
N HIS A 223 10.33 21.64 -3.27
CA HIS A 223 11.12 22.86 -3.22
C HIS A 223 12.56 22.67 -3.72
N GLN A 224 13.14 21.48 -3.54
CA GLN A 224 14.44 21.14 -4.15
C GLN A 224 14.38 21.20 -5.69
N HIS A 225 13.26 20.79 -6.29
CA HIS A 225 13.06 20.92 -7.72
C HIS A 225 12.96 22.39 -8.13
N THR A 226 12.08 23.16 -7.49
CA THR A 226 11.92 24.59 -7.74
C THR A 226 13.25 25.35 -7.64
N THR A 227 14.08 25.04 -6.65
CA THR A 227 15.40 25.66 -6.49
C THR A 227 16.36 25.31 -7.64
N ALA A 228 16.29 24.09 -8.17
CA ALA A 228 17.19 23.61 -9.21
C ALA A 228 16.77 24.01 -10.65
N THR A 229 15.48 24.26 -10.88
CA THR A 229 14.92 24.49 -12.23
C THR A 229 14.27 25.86 -12.40
N GLY A 230 13.82 26.49 -11.30
CA GLY A 230 12.99 27.69 -11.32
C GLY A 230 11.48 27.41 -11.46
N GLN A 231 11.08 26.17 -11.77
CA GLN A 231 9.67 25.79 -11.95
C GLN A 231 8.91 25.90 -10.61
N GLN A 232 7.86 26.70 -10.61
CA GLN A 232 7.06 26.96 -9.40
C GLN A 232 5.90 25.97 -9.27
N PHE A 233 5.45 25.76 -8.04
CA PHE A 233 4.22 25.03 -7.73
C PHE A 233 3.28 25.94 -6.97
N ASP A 234 2.00 25.92 -7.31
CA ASP A 234 0.97 26.48 -6.45
C ASP A 234 0.96 25.74 -5.10
N ILE A 235 0.80 26.49 -4.01
CA ILE A 235 0.69 25.91 -2.66
C ILE A 235 -0.47 24.90 -2.61
N LYS A 236 -1.60 25.25 -3.23
CA LYS A 236 -2.77 24.36 -3.35
C LYS A 236 -2.45 23.08 -4.12
N ALA A 237 -1.56 23.12 -5.12
CA ALA A 237 -1.16 21.93 -5.86
C ALA A 237 -0.33 20.98 -4.98
N LEU A 238 0.60 21.52 -4.18
CA LEU A 238 1.38 20.73 -3.23
C LEU A 238 0.50 20.11 -2.14
N ASP A 239 -0.43 20.89 -1.58
CA ASP A 239 -1.38 20.39 -0.58
C ASP A 239 -2.30 19.29 -1.19
N HIS A 240 -2.67 19.43 -2.47
CA HIS A 240 -3.44 18.41 -3.19
C HIS A 240 -2.63 17.13 -3.44
N ILE A 241 -1.36 17.23 -3.84
CA ILE A 241 -0.46 16.06 -3.95
C ILE A 241 -0.37 15.34 -2.60
N TYR A 242 -0.18 16.07 -1.50
CA TYR A 242 -0.17 15.45 -0.18
C TYR A 242 -1.51 14.78 0.16
N ALA A 243 -2.64 15.44 -0.12
CA ALA A 243 -3.97 14.86 0.13
C ALA A 243 -4.21 13.57 -0.67
N LEU A 244 -3.81 13.53 -1.94
CA LEU A 244 -3.96 12.36 -2.82
C LEU A 244 -3.04 11.20 -2.46
N THR A 245 -1.84 11.49 -1.95
CA THR A 245 -0.81 10.47 -1.68
C THR A 245 -0.74 10.06 -0.22
N GLN A 246 -1.26 10.88 0.69
CA GLN A 246 -1.04 10.80 2.13
C GLN A 246 0.45 10.60 2.47
N GLY A 247 1.31 11.28 1.71
CA GLY A 247 2.77 11.25 1.88
C GLY A 247 3.46 9.96 1.45
N GLN A 248 2.77 9.02 0.80
CA GLN A 248 3.38 7.76 0.40
C GLN A 248 4.60 8.02 -0.52
N PRO A 249 5.82 7.60 -0.14
CA PRO A 249 7.06 8.02 -0.82
C PRO A 249 7.09 7.75 -2.33
N TRP A 250 6.59 6.59 -2.76
CA TRP A 250 6.53 6.24 -4.18
C TRP A 250 5.56 7.12 -4.96
N LEU A 251 4.32 7.29 -4.49
CA LEU A 251 3.33 8.13 -5.16
C LEU A 251 3.80 9.57 -5.25
N VAL A 252 4.36 10.12 -4.17
CA VAL A 252 4.90 11.49 -4.14
C VAL A 252 5.98 11.67 -5.21
N ASN A 253 6.92 10.72 -5.33
CA ASN A 253 7.95 10.77 -6.37
C ASN A 253 7.38 10.53 -7.77
N ALA A 254 6.37 9.68 -7.92
CA ALA A 254 5.71 9.44 -9.20
C ALA A 254 5.03 10.72 -9.72
N PHE A 255 4.33 11.47 -8.87
CA PHE A 255 3.81 12.80 -9.22
C PHE A 255 4.92 13.74 -9.67
N GLY A 256 5.99 13.88 -8.88
CA GLY A 256 7.09 14.77 -9.23
C GLY A 256 7.75 14.39 -10.57
N ARG A 257 7.87 13.10 -10.86
CA ARG A 257 8.44 12.62 -12.13
C ARG A 257 7.51 12.91 -13.31
N GLU A 258 6.22 12.60 -13.19
CA GLU A 258 5.24 12.85 -14.26
C GLU A 258 5.04 14.34 -14.53
N LEU A 259 4.90 15.15 -13.48
CA LEU A 259 4.67 16.59 -13.61
C LEU A 259 5.86 17.34 -14.21
N CYS A 260 7.09 16.88 -13.99
CA CYS A 260 8.29 17.68 -14.27
C CYS A 260 9.24 17.08 -15.32
N PHE A 261 9.15 15.77 -15.61
CA PHE A 261 10.17 15.07 -16.41
C PHE A 261 9.63 14.09 -17.46
N ASP A 262 8.51 13.41 -17.20
CA ASP A 262 8.01 12.36 -18.10
C ASP A 262 7.12 12.94 -19.22
N ALA A 263 6.40 12.08 -19.95
CA ALA A 263 5.68 12.43 -21.18
C ALA A 263 4.62 13.53 -21.01
N HIS A 264 4.13 13.74 -19.80
CA HIS A 264 3.09 14.71 -19.45
C HIS A 264 3.66 15.91 -18.66
N ALA A 265 4.98 16.11 -18.72
CA ALA A 265 5.63 17.18 -18.00
C ALA A 265 5.11 18.55 -18.41
N ILE A 266 4.85 19.39 -17.42
CA ILE A 266 4.52 20.79 -17.60
C ILE A 266 5.81 21.55 -17.90
N ASP A 267 5.73 22.50 -18.83
CA ASP A 267 6.87 23.36 -19.17
C ASP A 267 7.42 24.06 -17.92
N TRP A 268 8.75 24.07 -17.77
CA TRP A 268 9.40 24.60 -16.56
C TRP A 268 9.21 26.12 -16.37
N GLY A 269 8.85 26.86 -17.42
CA GLY A 269 8.46 28.26 -17.34
C GLY A 269 7.05 28.49 -16.80
N GLN A 270 6.25 27.43 -16.63
CA GLN A 270 4.88 27.51 -16.11
C GLN A 270 4.82 27.04 -14.64
N THR A 271 3.90 27.63 -13.89
CA THR A 271 3.58 27.20 -12.53
C THR A 271 2.67 25.99 -12.58
N ILE A 272 3.00 24.93 -11.85
CA ILE A 272 2.18 23.73 -11.72
C ILE A 272 0.98 24.02 -10.81
N THR A 273 -0.22 23.73 -11.30
CA THR A 273 -1.51 24.03 -10.67
C THR A 273 -2.22 22.76 -10.17
N VAL A 274 -3.34 22.94 -9.47
CA VAL A 274 -4.21 21.83 -9.02
C VAL A 274 -4.74 21.03 -10.22
N SER A 275 -5.08 21.70 -11.33
CA SER A 275 -5.59 21.03 -12.53
C SER A 275 -4.56 20.09 -13.16
N ASP A 276 -3.28 20.46 -13.12
CA ASP A 276 -2.19 19.62 -13.62
C ASP A 276 -2.03 18.37 -12.73
N VAL A 277 -2.14 18.54 -11.41
CA VAL A 277 -2.11 17.43 -10.45
C VAL A 277 -3.29 16.48 -10.68
N ASP A 278 -4.50 16.99 -10.90
CA ASP A 278 -5.66 16.15 -11.19
C ASP A 278 -5.49 15.38 -12.51
N HIS A 279 -4.92 16.00 -13.54
CA HIS A 279 -4.60 15.31 -14.79
C HIS A 279 -3.59 14.16 -14.58
N ILE A 280 -2.50 14.41 -13.85
CA ILE A 280 -1.51 13.37 -13.53
C ILE A 280 -2.09 12.27 -12.63
N LYS A 281 -2.97 12.62 -11.69
CA LYS A 281 -3.69 11.63 -10.86
C LYS A 281 -4.42 10.62 -11.73
N GLU A 282 -5.18 11.07 -12.74
CA GLU A 282 -5.88 10.18 -13.67
C GLU A 282 -4.89 9.30 -14.46
N ILE A 283 -3.79 9.87 -14.94
CA ILE A 283 -2.74 9.11 -15.64
C ILE A 283 -2.17 8.00 -14.74
N LEU A 284 -1.83 8.31 -13.49
CA LEU A 284 -1.28 7.34 -12.54
C LEU A 284 -2.28 6.24 -12.18
N ILE A 285 -3.58 6.55 -12.06
CA ILE A 285 -4.64 5.55 -11.84
C ILE A 285 -4.82 4.67 -13.08
N LEU A 286 -4.71 5.26 -14.28
CA LEU A 286 -4.87 4.55 -15.54
C LEU A 286 -3.69 3.60 -15.81
N ARG A 287 -2.49 4.02 -15.45
CA ARG A 287 -1.25 3.28 -15.63
C ARG A 287 -1.16 2.10 -14.66
N ARG A 288 -1.11 0.89 -15.20
CA ARG A 288 -0.84 -0.35 -14.43
C ARG A 288 0.65 -0.46 -14.15
N ASP A 289 1.15 0.35 -13.24
CA ASP A 289 2.53 0.19 -12.76
C ASP A 289 2.70 -1.19 -12.09
N VAL A 290 3.86 -1.83 -12.28
CA VAL A 290 4.12 -3.22 -11.84
C VAL A 290 3.82 -3.46 -10.35
N HIS A 291 3.95 -2.44 -9.50
CA HIS A 291 3.62 -2.59 -8.08
C HIS A 291 2.11 -2.60 -7.81
N LEU A 292 1.32 -1.94 -8.66
CA LEU A 292 -0.14 -2.01 -8.65
C LEU A 292 -0.63 -3.37 -9.16
N ASP A 293 0.12 -4.05 -10.03
CA ASP A 293 -0.18 -5.44 -10.38
C ASP A 293 0.06 -6.38 -9.18
N GLN A 294 1.13 -6.16 -8.42
CA GLN A 294 1.38 -6.93 -7.17
C GLN A 294 0.30 -6.69 -6.09
N LEU A 295 -0.40 -5.56 -6.14
CA LEU A 295 -1.56 -5.28 -5.29
C LEU A 295 -2.70 -6.23 -5.62
N ALA A 296 -2.95 -6.52 -6.91
CA ALA A 296 -4.06 -7.39 -7.34
C ALA A 296 -3.97 -8.79 -6.70
N ASP A 297 -2.77 -9.39 -6.68
CA ASP A 297 -2.56 -10.69 -6.02
C ASP A 297 -2.94 -10.64 -4.54
N LYS A 298 -2.56 -9.56 -3.84
CA LYS A 298 -2.86 -9.37 -2.41
C LYS A 298 -4.34 -9.16 -2.13
N LEU A 299 -5.06 -8.52 -3.05
CA LEU A 299 -6.50 -8.34 -2.95
C LEU A 299 -7.27 -9.67 -3.05
N THR A 300 -6.66 -10.75 -3.54
CA THR A 300 -7.29 -12.09 -3.57
C THR A 300 -7.17 -12.86 -2.25
N GLU A 301 -6.26 -12.47 -1.35
CA GLU A 301 -6.09 -13.15 -0.06
C GLU A 301 -7.36 -13.02 0.81
N PRO A 302 -7.95 -14.10 1.35
CA PRO A 302 -9.23 -14.05 2.08
C PRO A 302 -9.27 -13.04 3.22
N ARG A 303 -8.18 -12.92 4.00
CA ARG A 303 -8.04 -11.93 5.08
C ARG A 303 -8.04 -10.49 4.60
N VAL A 304 -7.42 -10.22 3.44
CA VAL A 304 -7.41 -8.89 2.82
C VAL A 304 -8.79 -8.60 2.25
N ALA A 305 -9.34 -9.53 1.48
CA ALA A 305 -10.66 -9.41 0.86
C ALA A 305 -11.76 -9.17 1.89
N ASN A 306 -11.73 -9.82 3.05
CA ASN A 306 -12.70 -9.59 4.13
C ASN A 306 -12.68 -8.13 4.63
N ILE A 307 -11.50 -7.55 4.85
CA ILE A 307 -11.36 -6.17 5.31
C ILE A 307 -11.76 -5.18 4.21
N ILE A 308 -11.21 -5.34 3.01
CA ILE A 308 -11.48 -4.44 1.89
C ILE A 308 -12.96 -4.50 1.49
N SER A 309 -13.58 -5.69 1.45
CA SER A 309 -15.01 -5.83 1.15
C SER A 309 -15.89 -5.03 2.12
N ARG A 310 -15.56 -5.02 3.41
CA ARG A 310 -16.30 -4.25 4.43
C ARG A 310 -16.08 -2.74 4.28
N MET A 311 -14.90 -2.32 3.84
CA MET A 311 -14.62 -0.91 3.52
C MET A 311 -15.40 -0.43 2.30
N ILE A 312 -15.60 -1.31 1.30
CA ILE A 312 -16.41 -1.02 0.10
C ILE A 312 -17.90 -0.94 0.45
N THR A 313 -18.44 -1.89 1.23
CA THR A 313 -19.86 -1.92 1.59
C THR A 313 -20.23 -0.92 2.69
N GLY A 314 -19.26 -0.53 3.52
CA GLY A 314 -19.51 0.34 4.67
C GLY A 314 -20.19 -0.36 5.85
N GLU A 315 -20.15 -1.70 5.89
CA GLU A 315 -20.69 -2.52 6.98
C GLU A 315 -19.65 -2.72 8.09
N ILE A 316 -19.85 -2.01 9.21
CA ILE A 316 -18.97 -2.08 10.40
C ILE A 316 -19.65 -2.86 11.54
N GLU A 317 -20.91 -3.30 11.36
CA GLU A 317 -21.75 -3.90 12.43
C GLU A 317 -21.29 -5.29 12.94
N GLN A 318 -20.06 -5.73 12.64
CA GLN A 318 -19.45 -6.94 13.20
C GLN A 318 -17.93 -6.76 13.42
N LEU A 319 -17.54 -5.74 14.19
CA LEU A 319 -16.14 -5.50 14.58
C LEU A 319 -15.51 -6.72 15.29
N ASP A 320 -16.31 -7.47 16.06
CA ASP A 320 -15.87 -8.67 16.79
C ASP A 320 -15.46 -9.84 15.88
N ALA A 321 -15.79 -9.79 14.58
CA ALA A 321 -15.47 -10.84 13.62
C ALA A 321 -14.13 -10.62 12.89
N ILE A 322 -13.47 -9.46 13.06
CA ILE A 322 -12.20 -9.16 12.40
C ILE A 322 -11.05 -9.35 13.37
N SER A 323 -10.17 -10.32 13.09
CA SER A 323 -8.95 -10.52 13.84
C SER A 323 -8.09 -9.25 13.84
N THR A 324 -7.55 -8.88 15.01
CA THR A 324 -6.56 -7.79 15.14
C THR A 324 -5.30 -8.07 14.31
N ASP A 325 -4.97 -9.35 14.10
CA ASP A 325 -3.87 -9.78 13.23
C ASP A 325 -4.15 -9.44 11.76
N ASP A 326 -5.37 -9.67 11.27
CA ASP A 326 -5.75 -9.34 9.89
C ASP A 326 -5.70 -7.82 9.65
N GLN A 327 -6.16 -7.02 10.62
CA GLN A 327 -6.07 -5.55 10.53
C GLN A 327 -4.63 -5.08 10.45
N THR A 328 -3.79 -5.60 11.35
CA THR A 328 -2.35 -5.28 11.40
C THR A 328 -1.67 -5.71 10.11
N TYR A 329 -2.06 -6.86 9.55
CA TYR A 329 -1.55 -7.34 8.28
C TYR A 329 -1.85 -6.37 7.12
N VAL A 330 -3.10 -5.96 6.96
CA VAL A 330 -3.49 -5.07 5.85
C VAL A 330 -2.89 -3.67 5.99
N ILE A 331 -2.69 -3.19 7.24
CA ILE A 331 -1.94 -1.96 7.52
C ILE A 331 -0.47 -2.11 7.11
N ASN A 332 0.18 -3.21 7.51
CA ASN A 332 1.58 -3.48 7.17
C ASN A 332 1.81 -3.65 5.66
N LEU A 333 0.82 -4.13 4.92
CA LEU A 333 0.85 -4.13 3.46
C LEU A 333 0.83 -2.70 2.86
N GLY A 334 0.39 -1.70 3.62
CA GLY A 334 0.20 -0.32 3.16
C GLY A 334 -1.08 -0.10 2.38
N LEU A 335 -2.06 -1.00 2.48
CA LEU A 335 -3.35 -0.85 1.79
C LEU A 335 -4.34 -0.01 2.60
N VAL A 336 -4.17 -0.04 3.91
CA VAL A 336 -5.05 0.59 4.89
C VAL A 336 -4.20 1.33 5.91
N ARG A 337 -4.76 2.39 6.49
CA ARG A 337 -4.20 3.09 7.65
C ARG A 337 -5.24 3.27 8.74
N ARG A 338 -4.78 3.62 9.94
CA ARG A 338 -5.64 4.08 11.03
C ARG A 338 -5.86 5.59 10.84
N GLY A 339 -7.05 5.97 10.40
CA GLY A 339 -7.52 7.35 10.39
C GLY A 339 -8.17 7.74 11.73
N GLU A 340 -8.59 9.00 11.84
CA GLU A 340 -9.15 9.56 13.08
C GLU A 340 -10.36 8.77 13.61
N LEU A 341 -11.17 8.26 12.69
CA LEU A 341 -12.42 7.61 13.04
C LEU A 341 -12.41 6.08 12.79
N GLY A 342 -11.27 5.49 12.43
CA GLY A 342 -11.14 4.04 12.21
C GLY A 342 -10.22 3.67 11.06
N LEU A 343 -10.34 2.45 10.56
CA LEU A 343 -9.56 1.99 9.40
C LEU A 343 -10.08 2.60 8.10
N GLU A 344 -9.15 3.06 7.27
CA GLU A 344 -9.44 3.61 5.94
C GLU A 344 -8.37 3.18 4.92
N ILE A 345 -8.70 3.18 3.63
CA ILE A 345 -7.73 2.93 2.56
C ILE A 345 -6.58 3.94 2.68
N ALA A 346 -5.35 3.47 2.48
CA ALA A 346 -4.12 4.20 2.80
C ALA A 346 -4.03 5.60 2.16
N ASN A 347 -4.57 5.77 0.95
CA ASN A 347 -4.66 7.05 0.26
C ASN A 347 -5.77 7.06 -0.81
N PRO A 348 -6.22 8.24 -1.26
CA PRO A 348 -7.22 8.37 -2.34
C PRO A 348 -6.88 7.66 -3.64
N ILE A 349 -5.61 7.60 -4.04
CA ILE A 349 -5.23 6.93 -5.30
C ILE A 349 -5.43 5.41 -5.22
N TYR A 350 -5.02 4.80 -4.11
CA TYR A 350 -5.24 3.37 -3.87
C TYR A 350 -6.72 3.02 -3.80
N ARG A 351 -7.57 3.93 -3.32
CA ARG A 351 -9.02 3.71 -3.34
C ARG A 351 -9.53 3.48 -4.76
N GLU A 352 -9.10 4.32 -5.70
CA GLU A 352 -9.49 4.21 -7.10
C GLU A 352 -8.93 2.94 -7.75
N ILE A 353 -7.64 2.66 -7.51
CA ILE A 353 -6.97 1.49 -8.08
C ILE A 353 -7.55 0.18 -7.56
N ILE A 354 -7.81 0.07 -6.24
CA ILE A 354 -8.39 -1.14 -5.66
C ILE A 354 -9.74 -1.46 -6.29
N ILE A 355 -10.64 -0.47 -6.40
CA ILE A 355 -11.94 -0.67 -7.02
C ILE A 355 -11.77 -1.10 -8.48
N ARG A 356 -10.95 -0.38 -9.24
CA ARG A 356 -10.71 -0.65 -10.65
C ARG A 356 -10.15 -2.05 -10.88
N GLU A 357 -9.19 -2.50 -10.07
CA GLU A 357 -8.66 -3.86 -10.20
C GLU A 357 -9.71 -4.92 -9.88
N LEU A 358 -10.52 -4.70 -8.84
CA LEU A 358 -11.60 -5.60 -8.45
C LEU A 358 -12.76 -5.64 -9.47
N THR A 359 -12.96 -4.58 -10.28
CA THR A 359 -14.02 -4.48 -11.30
C THR A 359 -13.54 -4.76 -12.72
N SER A 360 -12.23 -4.73 -12.97
CA SER A 360 -11.62 -4.77 -14.31
C SER A 360 -12.15 -5.89 -15.22
N VAL A 361 -12.25 -7.12 -14.69
CA VAL A 361 -12.76 -8.27 -15.43
C VAL A 361 -14.23 -8.06 -15.77
N THR A 362 -15.04 -7.62 -14.82
CA THR A 362 -16.48 -7.38 -15.02
C THR A 362 -16.72 -6.30 -16.08
N GLU A 363 -15.92 -5.23 -16.07
CA GLU A 363 -16.01 -4.16 -17.08
C GLU A 363 -15.81 -4.66 -18.51
N GLN A 364 -14.94 -5.66 -18.72
CA GLN A 364 -14.69 -6.23 -20.05
C GLN A 364 -15.88 -7.03 -20.60
N PHE A 365 -16.71 -7.59 -19.72
CA PHE A 365 -17.90 -8.37 -20.11
C PHE A 365 -19.16 -7.50 -20.24
N ILE A 366 -19.15 -6.25 -19.77
CA ILE A 366 -20.28 -5.33 -19.93
C ILE A 366 -20.26 -4.73 -21.34
N ALA A 367 -21.08 -5.28 -22.23
CA ALA A 367 -21.22 -4.85 -23.63
C ALA A 367 -22.07 -3.57 -23.79
N GLN A 368 -21.71 -2.49 -23.10
CA GLN A 368 -22.40 -1.20 -23.18
C GLN A 368 -21.53 -0.12 -23.82
N LYS A 369 -22.09 0.64 -24.76
CA LYS A 369 -21.41 1.79 -25.38
C LYS A 369 -21.86 3.08 -24.69
N PRO A 370 -20.95 3.90 -24.18
CA PRO A 370 -21.33 5.11 -23.44
C PRO A 370 -22.17 6.09 -24.26
N ALA A 371 -21.91 6.18 -25.58
CA ALA A 371 -22.69 6.99 -26.53
C ALA A 371 -24.20 6.69 -26.51
N TRP A 372 -24.64 5.52 -26.02
CA TRP A 372 -26.06 5.20 -25.89
C TRP A 372 -26.77 6.01 -24.81
N TYR A 373 -26.04 6.59 -23.87
CA TYR A 373 -26.55 7.34 -22.72
C TYR A 373 -26.31 8.83 -22.83
N ILE A 374 -25.76 9.32 -23.95
CA ILE A 374 -25.53 10.74 -24.17
C ILE A 374 -26.69 11.30 -24.99
N LYS A 375 -27.27 12.38 -24.48
CA LYS A 375 -28.33 13.14 -25.15
C LYS A 375 -27.76 13.93 -26.32
N ALA A 376 -28.63 14.41 -27.21
CA ALA A 376 -28.22 15.22 -28.36
C ALA A 376 -27.49 16.53 -27.96
N ASP A 377 -27.72 17.04 -26.75
CA ASP A 377 -27.05 18.23 -26.19
C ASP A 377 -25.72 17.90 -25.49
N GLY A 378 -25.26 16.65 -25.56
CA GLY A 378 -24.00 16.21 -24.94
C GLY A 378 -24.09 15.89 -23.45
N ARG A 379 -25.27 16.02 -22.82
CA ARG A 379 -25.47 15.71 -21.40
C ARG A 379 -25.80 14.23 -21.17
N LEU A 380 -25.63 13.77 -19.93
CA LEU A 380 -25.91 12.38 -19.57
C LEU A 380 -27.41 12.15 -19.41
N ASP A 381 -27.92 11.07 -19.99
CA ASP A 381 -29.23 10.51 -19.69
C ASP A 381 -29.12 9.52 -18.54
N ILE A 382 -29.05 10.07 -17.33
CA ILE A 382 -28.89 9.29 -16.09
C ILE A 382 -30.05 8.31 -15.88
N GLU A 383 -31.26 8.69 -16.26
CA GLU A 383 -32.46 7.85 -16.11
C GLU A 383 -32.40 6.64 -17.05
N LYS A 384 -31.97 6.86 -18.30
CA LYS A 384 -31.72 5.76 -19.25
C LYS A 384 -30.57 4.87 -18.80
N LEU A 385 -29.50 5.44 -18.26
CA LEU A 385 -28.35 4.70 -17.73
C LEU A 385 -28.76 3.77 -16.59
N LEU A 386 -29.52 4.29 -15.62
CA LEU A 386 -29.98 3.52 -14.46
C LEU A 386 -31.03 2.47 -14.86
N SER A 387 -31.93 2.77 -15.79
CA SER A 387 -32.87 1.78 -16.33
C SER A 387 -32.15 0.65 -17.06
N ALA A 388 -31.11 0.96 -17.84
CA ALA A 388 -30.29 -0.06 -18.49
C ALA A 388 -29.49 -0.91 -17.49
N TYR A 389 -28.99 -0.29 -16.41
CA TYR A 389 -28.35 -1.03 -15.32
C TYR A 389 -29.32 -2.03 -14.67
N ILE A 390 -30.54 -1.60 -14.36
CA ILE A 390 -31.58 -2.46 -13.77
C ILE A 390 -31.87 -3.65 -14.68
N ASN A 391 -32.03 -3.44 -15.99
CA ASN A 391 -32.27 -4.53 -16.94
C ASN A 391 -31.08 -5.49 -17.01
N PHE A 392 -29.86 -4.95 -17.11
CA PHE A 392 -28.64 -5.75 -17.08
C PHE A 392 -28.52 -6.57 -15.79
N TYR A 393 -28.86 -5.97 -14.65
CA TYR A 393 -28.86 -6.66 -13.36
C TYR A 393 -29.87 -7.82 -13.31
N LYS A 394 -31.07 -7.63 -13.87
CA LYS A 394 -32.07 -8.71 -14.00
C LYS A 394 -31.56 -9.87 -14.86
N GLU A 395 -30.89 -9.57 -15.96
CA GLU A 395 -30.37 -10.57 -16.90
C GLU A 395 -29.13 -11.31 -16.37
N HIS A 396 -28.35 -10.67 -15.50
CA HIS A 396 -27.01 -11.12 -15.12
C HIS A 396 -26.73 -11.13 -13.61
N SER A 397 -27.77 -11.24 -12.79
CA SER A 397 -27.63 -11.28 -11.32
C SER A 397 -26.69 -12.38 -10.82
N GLU A 398 -26.48 -13.44 -11.62
CA GLU A 398 -25.52 -14.51 -11.34
C GLU A 398 -24.05 -14.04 -11.31
N LEU A 399 -23.73 -12.91 -11.96
CA LEU A 399 -22.41 -12.28 -11.88
C LEU A 399 -22.08 -11.77 -10.47
N VAL A 400 -23.12 -11.53 -9.66
CA VAL A 400 -23.01 -11.17 -8.25
C VAL A 400 -23.00 -12.43 -7.39
N THR A 401 -23.95 -13.34 -7.60
CA THR A 401 -24.20 -14.46 -6.68
C THR A 401 -23.20 -15.62 -6.81
N LYS A 402 -22.46 -15.75 -7.92
CA LYS A 402 -21.46 -16.82 -8.13
C LYS A 402 -20.02 -16.43 -7.76
N ARG A 403 -19.78 -15.24 -7.22
CA ARG A 403 -18.43 -14.78 -6.83
C ARG A 403 -17.89 -15.59 -5.65
N LYS A 404 -16.61 -15.95 -5.69
CA LYS A 404 -15.90 -16.62 -4.58
C LYS A 404 -15.28 -15.65 -3.57
N THR A 405 -14.98 -14.43 -4.01
CA THR A 405 -14.37 -13.35 -3.21
C THR A 405 -15.23 -12.10 -3.32
N TYR A 406 -15.19 -11.24 -2.30
CA TYR A 406 -15.96 -9.98 -2.26
C TYR A 406 -17.47 -10.16 -2.42
N THR A 407 -18.04 -11.25 -1.89
CA THR A 407 -19.49 -11.56 -2.02
C THR A 407 -20.38 -10.45 -1.46
N GLU A 408 -20.02 -9.88 -0.31
CA GLU A 408 -20.78 -8.77 0.30
C GLU A 408 -20.65 -7.49 -0.53
N ALA A 409 -19.48 -7.21 -1.11
CA ALA A 409 -19.25 -6.02 -1.95
C ALA A 409 -19.69 -6.20 -3.42
N ALA A 410 -20.15 -7.39 -3.81
CA ALA A 410 -20.38 -7.73 -5.20
C ALA A 410 -21.39 -6.81 -5.91
N HIS A 411 -22.47 -6.43 -5.22
CA HIS A 411 -23.48 -5.50 -5.74
C HIS A 411 -22.91 -4.10 -5.98
N HIS A 412 -22.25 -3.54 -4.96
CA HIS A 412 -21.54 -2.26 -5.02
C HIS A 412 -20.54 -2.24 -6.17
N MET A 413 -19.70 -3.28 -6.28
CA MET A 413 -18.69 -3.39 -7.32
C MET A 413 -19.30 -3.51 -8.71
N LEU A 414 -20.39 -4.26 -8.89
CA LEU A 414 -21.06 -4.37 -10.18
C LEU A 414 -21.62 -3.03 -10.65
N PHE A 415 -22.22 -2.26 -9.73
CA PHE A 415 -22.69 -0.91 -10.03
C PHE A 415 -21.53 0.04 -10.36
N MET A 416 -20.43 -0.02 -9.61
CA MET A 416 -19.24 0.79 -9.89
C MET A 416 -18.64 0.46 -11.26
N ALA A 417 -18.54 -0.83 -11.61
CA ALA A 417 -18.10 -1.29 -12.94
C ALA A 417 -19.00 -0.75 -14.06
N TRP A 418 -20.32 -0.74 -13.82
CA TRP A 418 -21.29 -0.21 -14.77
C TRP A 418 -21.10 1.29 -15.01
N ILE A 419 -21.01 2.08 -13.93
CA ILE A 419 -20.85 3.53 -14.01
C ILE A 419 -19.48 3.90 -14.61
N GLN A 420 -18.43 3.12 -14.34
CA GLN A 420 -17.09 3.31 -14.92
C GLN A 420 -17.09 3.35 -16.45
N ARG A 421 -18.03 2.64 -17.11
CA ARG A 421 -18.18 2.70 -18.57
C ARG A 421 -18.42 4.13 -19.07
N ILE A 422 -19.15 4.94 -18.32
CA ILE A 422 -19.46 6.33 -18.69
C ILE A 422 -18.23 7.24 -18.54
N ALA A 423 -17.43 7.06 -17.48
CA ALA A 423 -16.20 7.83 -17.34
C ALA A 423 -15.24 7.65 -18.52
N ASN A 424 -15.16 6.43 -19.04
CA ASN A 424 -14.30 6.11 -20.19
C ASN A 424 -14.70 6.83 -21.50
N SER A 425 -15.75 7.67 -21.51
CA SER A 425 -16.24 8.44 -22.66
C SER A 425 -16.24 9.96 -22.48
N GLY A 426 -15.51 10.47 -21.49
CA GLY A 426 -15.38 11.91 -21.24
C GLY A 426 -16.06 12.42 -19.96
N GLY A 427 -16.55 11.51 -19.10
CA GLY A 427 -16.95 11.84 -17.74
C GLY A 427 -15.84 11.58 -16.73
N THR A 428 -15.91 12.22 -15.57
CA THR A 428 -15.06 11.94 -14.42
C THR A 428 -15.91 11.27 -13.34
N ILE A 429 -15.40 10.18 -12.76
CA ILE A 429 -16.00 9.60 -11.55
C ILE A 429 -15.06 9.92 -10.41
N THR A 430 -15.59 10.65 -9.44
CA THR A 430 -14.87 10.93 -8.20
C THR A 430 -15.48 10.10 -7.09
N ARG A 431 -14.67 9.26 -6.44
CA ARG A 431 -15.12 8.45 -5.30
C ARG A 431 -14.60 9.09 -4.01
N GLU A 432 -15.40 9.98 -3.45
CA GLU A 432 -15.03 10.62 -2.19
C GLU A 432 -15.39 9.76 -0.98
N TYR A 433 -14.51 9.80 0.03
CA TYR A 433 -14.89 9.49 1.41
C TYR A 433 -14.86 10.85 2.11
N ALA A 434 -15.92 11.20 2.83
CA ALA A 434 -15.81 12.26 3.82
C ALA A 434 -14.73 11.86 4.85
N ALA A 435 -13.85 12.81 5.17
CA ALA A 435 -12.87 12.66 6.24
C ALA A 435 -13.59 12.23 7.53
N GLY A 436 -13.25 11.04 8.01
CA GLY A 436 -13.85 10.44 9.19
C GLY A 436 -15.19 9.74 8.92
N LEU A 437 -15.18 8.40 9.02
CA LEU A 437 -16.35 7.50 9.08
C LEU A 437 -17.55 7.94 8.23
N LYS A 438 -17.52 7.58 6.93
CA LYS A 438 -18.42 6.56 6.35
C LYS A 438 -18.49 6.71 4.82
N ARG A 439 -18.06 5.63 4.14
CA ARG A 439 -18.59 5.10 2.86
C ARG A 439 -18.10 5.76 1.57
N LEU A 440 -18.22 4.99 0.48
CA LEU A 440 -17.87 5.35 -0.89
C LEU A 440 -19.07 6.10 -1.48
N ASP A 441 -19.09 7.41 -1.28
CA ASP A 441 -20.00 8.30 -1.97
C ASP A 441 -19.47 8.47 -3.39
N MET A 442 -20.24 8.04 -4.39
CA MET A 442 -19.82 8.15 -5.78
C MET A 442 -20.43 9.40 -6.39
N LEU A 443 -19.57 10.31 -6.83
CA LEU A 443 -19.94 11.44 -7.66
C LEU A 443 -19.58 11.12 -9.11
N VAL A 444 -20.57 11.17 -9.98
CA VAL A 444 -20.35 11.17 -11.42
C VAL A 444 -20.47 12.60 -11.90
N GLU A 445 -19.39 13.13 -12.48
CA GLU A 445 -19.42 14.40 -13.19
C GLU A 445 -19.33 14.10 -14.69
N PHE A 446 -20.27 14.65 -15.45
CA PHE A 446 -20.32 14.47 -16.88
C PHE A 446 -20.77 15.77 -17.52
N ALA A 447 -19.94 16.33 -18.41
CA ALA A 447 -20.09 17.70 -18.87
C ALA A 447 -20.20 18.68 -17.68
N ASP A 448 -21.32 19.36 -17.52
CA ASP A 448 -21.62 20.31 -16.44
C ASP A 448 -22.55 19.73 -15.36
N GLU A 449 -22.93 18.45 -15.46
CA GLU A 449 -23.84 17.78 -14.53
C GLU A 449 -23.11 16.93 -13.49
N ARG A 450 -23.69 16.89 -12.28
CA ARG A 450 -23.15 16.18 -11.12
C ARG A 450 -24.22 15.29 -10.50
N PHE A 451 -23.93 13.99 -10.42
CA PHE A 451 -24.85 12.97 -9.90
C PHE A 451 -24.24 12.28 -8.69
N ALA A 452 -24.85 12.46 -7.52
CA ALA A 452 -24.42 11.82 -6.28
C ALA A 452 -25.16 10.50 -6.05
N PHE A 453 -24.41 9.44 -5.75
CA PHE A 453 -24.91 8.11 -5.45
C PHE A 453 -24.49 7.65 -4.06
N GLU A 454 -25.45 7.11 -3.33
CA GLU A 454 -25.26 6.38 -2.07
C GLU A 454 -25.69 4.92 -2.27
N LEU A 455 -24.84 3.97 -1.87
CA LEU A 455 -25.04 2.54 -2.12
C LEU A 455 -25.16 1.78 -0.80
N LYS A 456 -26.22 0.98 -0.66
CA LYS A 456 -26.50 0.21 0.56
C LYS A 456 -26.86 -1.23 0.24
N LEU A 457 -26.42 -2.16 1.08
CA LEU A 457 -27.08 -3.45 1.16
C LEU A 457 -28.33 -3.31 2.04
N ASN A 458 -29.37 -4.05 1.70
CA ASN A 458 -30.63 -4.06 2.43
C ASN A 458 -30.38 -4.52 3.88
N SER A 459 -30.83 -3.70 4.83
CA SER A 459 -30.75 -3.93 6.27
C SER A 459 -31.81 -3.09 6.96
N LYS A 460 -32.09 -3.37 8.24
CA LYS A 460 -33.10 -2.62 9.03
C LYS A 460 -32.83 -1.11 9.08
N ARG A 461 -31.56 -0.69 8.94
CA ARG A 461 -31.14 0.72 9.02
C ARG A 461 -30.75 1.32 7.67
N ALA A 462 -30.69 0.52 6.61
CA ALA A 462 -30.14 0.92 5.32
C ALA A 462 -30.78 2.20 4.74
N LEU A 463 -32.11 2.30 4.81
CA LEU A 463 -32.86 3.46 4.31
C LEU A 463 -32.59 4.72 5.13
N ASP A 464 -32.71 4.66 6.45
CA ASP A 464 -32.54 5.84 7.31
C ASP A 464 -31.10 6.34 7.30
N ASP A 465 -30.13 5.41 7.36
CA ASP A 465 -28.72 5.75 7.27
C ASP A 465 -28.38 6.32 5.89
N GLY A 466 -28.85 5.68 4.81
CA GLY A 466 -28.61 6.12 3.44
C GLY A 466 -29.16 7.51 3.16
N LYS A 467 -30.38 7.82 3.63
CA LYS A 467 -30.97 9.16 3.48
C LYS A 467 -30.15 10.23 4.20
N LYS A 468 -29.77 9.98 5.47
CA LYS A 468 -28.97 10.92 6.27
C LYS A 468 -27.62 11.20 5.62
N GLN A 469 -26.95 10.15 5.14
CA GLN A 469 -25.63 10.27 4.53
C GLN A 469 -25.68 11.00 3.19
N LEU A 470 -26.55 10.56 2.29
CA LEU A 470 -26.72 11.22 1.01
C LEU A 470 -27.12 12.69 1.19
N ASN A 471 -27.99 13.04 2.14
CA ASN A 471 -28.32 14.43 2.44
C ASN A 471 -27.10 15.26 2.87
N ASN A 472 -26.26 14.73 3.77
CA ASN A 472 -25.03 15.40 4.18
C ASN A 472 -24.08 15.60 2.99
N TYR A 473 -23.97 14.60 2.13
CA TYR A 473 -23.12 14.68 0.94
C TYR A 473 -23.63 15.73 -0.06
N LEU A 474 -24.94 15.73 -0.34
CA LEU A 474 -25.59 16.72 -1.20
C LEU A 474 -25.43 18.15 -0.66
N LYS A 475 -25.49 18.35 0.66
CA LYS A 475 -25.23 19.66 1.29
C LYS A 475 -23.79 20.11 1.06
N ARG A 476 -22.81 19.22 1.28
CA ARG A 476 -21.39 19.51 1.08
C ARG A 476 -21.09 19.92 -0.37
N LEU A 477 -21.71 19.25 -1.33
CA LEU A 477 -21.53 19.53 -2.76
C LEU A 477 -22.47 20.60 -3.32
N SER A 478 -23.34 21.18 -2.49
CA SER A 478 -24.39 22.12 -2.92
C SER A 478 -25.31 21.57 -4.03
N LEU A 479 -25.57 20.26 -4.01
CA LEU A 479 -26.46 19.57 -4.95
C LEU A 479 -27.88 19.49 -4.39
N ASN A 480 -28.90 19.53 -5.26
CA ASN A 480 -30.32 19.48 -4.85
C ASN A 480 -30.92 18.08 -4.88
N SER A 481 -30.26 17.14 -5.59
CA SER A 481 -30.78 15.79 -5.77
C SER A 481 -29.69 14.73 -5.79
N GLY A 482 -30.04 13.51 -5.40
CA GLY A 482 -29.16 12.34 -5.46
C GLY A 482 -29.93 11.02 -5.50
N TYR A 483 -29.19 9.94 -5.68
CA TYR A 483 -29.72 8.59 -5.83
C TYR A 483 -29.28 7.70 -4.67
N LEU A 484 -30.22 7.04 -4.01
CA LEU A 484 -29.97 6.02 -2.98
C LEU A 484 -30.29 4.65 -3.56
N ILE A 485 -29.30 3.79 -3.75
CA ILE A 485 -29.49 2.44 -4.29
C ILE A 485 -29.44 1.43 -3.14
N ILE A 486 -30.51 0.65 -2.98
CA ILE A 486 -30.65 -0.40 -1.98
C ILE A 486 -30.59 -1.76 -2.67
N PHE A 487 -29.49 -2.47 -2.50
CA PHE A 487 -29.27 -3.80 -3.04
C PHE A 487 -29.76 -4.89 -2.10
N ASN A 488 -30.52 -5.85 -2.61
CA ASN A 488 -30.94 -7.00 -1.84
C ASN A 488 -29.78 -8.00 -1.69
N ARG A 489 -29.55 -8.52 -0.48
CA ARG A 489 -28.42 -9.45 -0.23
C ARG A 489 -28.61 -10.82 -0.88
N LYS A 490 -29.86 -11.19 -1.14
CA LYS A 490 -30.26 -12.46 -1.73
C LYS A 490 -30.89 -12.19 -3.09
N ALA A 491 -30.96 -13.25 -3.90
CA ALA A 491 -31.77 -13.21 -5.11
C ALA A 491 -33.19 -12.72 -4.77
N PRO A 492 -33.74 -11.76 -5.54
CA PRO A 492 -35.06 -11.23 -5.28
C PRO A 492 -36.12 -12.32 -5.49
N ASP A 493 -37.08 -12.40 -4.56
CA ASP A 493 -38.20 -13.35 -4.68
C ASP A 493 -39.16 -12.93 -5.82
N ASN A 494 -39.22 -11.63 -6.12
CA ASN A 494 -40.02 -11.05 -7.20
C ASN A 494 -39.17 -10.08 -8.03
N TRP A 495 -38.95 -10.42 -9.30
CA TRP A 495 -38.16 -9.61 -10.24
C TRP A 495 -38.85 -8.31 -10.67
N ASP A 496 -40.15 -8.17 -10.45
CA ASP A 496 -40.88 -6.91 -10.73
C ASP A 496 -40.56 -5.82 -9.69
N ASP A 497 -40.16 -6.20 -8.48
CA ASP A 497 -39.76 -5.26 -7.43
C ASP A 497 -38.36 -4.66 -7.68
N VAL A 498 -37.54 -5.35 -8.49
CA VAL A 498 -36.21 -4.88 -8.90
C VAL A 498 -36.35 -3.71 -9.87
N GLY A 499 -35.76 -2.58 -9.50
CA GLY A 499 -35.84 -1.31 -10.20
C GLY A 499 -36.96 -0.39 -9.71
N LYS A 500 -37.75 -0.78 -8.69
CA LYS A 500 -38.77 0.08 -8.10
C LYS A 500 -38.13 1.38 -7.59
N ARG A 501 -38.78 2.50 -7.89
CA ARG A 501 -38.31 3.85 -7.52
C ARG A 501 -39.25 4.51 -6.53
N GLU A 502 -38.68 5.18 -5.54
CA GLU A 502 -39.40 6.04 -4.61
C GLU A 502 -38.77 7.43 -4.62
N HIS A 503 -39.60 8.46 -4.85
CA HIS A 503 -39.18 9.85 -4.83
C HIS A 503 -39.56 10.45 -3.48
N ILE A 504 -38.57 10.92 -2.74
CA ILE A 504 -38.80 11.55 -1.44
C ILE A 504 -38.12 12.92 -1.38
N THR A 505 -38.65 13.78 -0.53
CA THR A 505 -37.96 15.00 -0.10
C THR A 505 -37.47 14.79 1.32
N TYR A 506 -36.16 14.90 1.52
CA TYR A 506 -35.52 14.78 2.83
C TYR A 506 -34.72 16.04 3.08
N ASP A 507 -35.13 16.86 4.06
CA ASP A 507 -34.42 18.09 4.44
C ASP A 507 -34.14 19.03 3.24
N ASN A 508 -35.18 19.26 2.43
CA ASN A 508 -35.16 20.06 1.19
C ASN A 508 -34.26 19.52 0.06
N LYS A 509 -33.82 18.26 0.14
CA LYS A 509 -33.13 17.55 -0.95
C LYS A 509 -34.05 16.50 -1.56
N HIS A 510 -34.00 16.34 -2.88
CA HIS A 510 -34.74 15.32 -3.61
C HIS A 510 -33.92 14.03 -3.69
N ILE A 511 -34.41 12.95 -3.08
CA ILE A 511 -33.72 11.66 -3.12
C ILE A 511 -34.58 10.67 -3.92
N VAL A 512 -33.96 10.06 -4.93
CA VAL A 512 -34.54 8.94 -5.68
C VAL A 512 -33.98 7.65 -5.09
N ILE A 513 -34.84 6.86 -4.45
CA ILE A 513 -34.48 5.56 -3.90
C ILE A 513 -34.77 4.51 -4.97
N ILE A 514 -33.81 3.63 -5.24
CA ILE A 514 -33.93 2.53 -6.20
C ILE A 514 -33.64 1.22 -5.49
N TYR A 515 -34.58 0.27 -5.54
CA TYR A 515 -34.41 -1.06 -4.97
C TYR A 515 -33.93 -2.02 -6.04
N ILE A 516 -32.84 -2.76 -5.80
CA ILE A 516 -32.18 -3.63 -6.78
C ILE A 516 -31.95 -5.03 -6.21
#